data_AF-A0A1G8RI26-F1
#
_entry.id   AF-A0A1G8RI26-F1
#
_cell.length_a   1.000
_cell.length_b   1.000
_cell.length_c   1.000
_cell.angle_alpha   90.00
_cell.angle_beta   90.00
_cell.angle_gamma   90.00
#
_symmetry.space_group_name_H-M   'P 1'
#
loop_
_entity.id
_entity.type
_entity.pdbx_description
1 polymer ?
#
loop_
_entity_poly.entity_id
_entity_poly.type
_entity_poly.pdbx_seq_one_letter_code
_entity_poly.pdbx_strand_id
1 'polypeptide(L)'
;MDKPEEPPPADPGEPTASRLTTIVLIVSLVLVVLVAGVLGTVAVLMTRSPDQPLLGGAPPQQLSVPIHFAPVREAKAAPCPGEPAVLDEEERTCYLLEDGVTVGAVQQIEPVREKDGRYSVRIAIAPSFKQRLADLIDEQVPEQRQLAIVLAPQEADAPKTVLAAPVVTQTMDGDSMSISGFTKEQADALVARLLGSTPSPTAPTSTGTAGPTDTTGTTGPGTTGTTGPGTTGTTGPGTTGTTGTIGPNPGTTGTTGTGATGTTNPGAGGPGGTGRALDKRYASCKEAVAAGDGPYSRGTHEEYTWYTDVDNNGVACNSGDLR
;
A
#
# COMPACT_ATOMS: atom_id res chain seq x y z
N MET A 1 69.44 29.81 77.18
CA MET A 1 68.42 28.93 76.57
C MET A 1 67.77 29.73 75.46
N ASP A 2 68.37 29.67 74.28
CA ASP A 2 67.83 30.30 73.07
C ASP A 2 66.66 29.48 72.54
N LYS A 3 65.53 30.15 72.34
CA LYS A 3 64.30 29.59 71.77
C LYS A 3 64.46 29.63 70.24
N PRO A 4 64.34 28.49 69.51
CA PRO A 4 64.41 28.54 68.06
C PRO A 4 63.20 29.30 67.50
N GLU A 5 63.48 30.29 66.65
CA GLU A 5 62.46 30.98 65.84
C GLU A 5 61.80 30.00 64.86
N GLU A 6 60.47 30.07 64.84
CA GLU A 6 59.59 29.28 63.99
C GLU A 6 59.57 29.88 62.57
N PRO A 7 59.68 29.07 61.49
CA PRO A 7 59.70 29.59 60.14
C PRO A 7 58.31 30.10 59.72
N PRO A 8 58.24 31.16 58.87
CA PRO A 8 56.97 31.73 58.46
C PRO A 8 56.17 30.77 57.56
N PRO A 9 54.83 30.83 57.59
CA PRO A 9 53.98 29.99 56.76
C PRO A 9 54.17 30.33 55.27
N ALA A 10 54.25 29.29 54.45
CA ALA A 10 54.34 29.42 52.99
C ALA A 10 53.05 30.00 52.41
N ASP A 11 53.22 30.92 51.46
CA ASP A 11 52.15 31.54 50.69
C ASP A 11 51.37 30.48 49.86
N PRO A 12 50.04 30.49 49.80
CA PRO A 12 49.28 29.52 49.01
C PRO A 12 49.47 29.84 47.53
N GLY A 13 50.32 29.07 46.85
CA GLY A 13 50.48 29.15 45.40
C GLY A 13 49.13 28.96 44.69
N GLU A 14 48.81 29.86 43.76
CA GLU A 14 47.63 29.76 42.90
C GLU A 14 47.54 28.38 42.24
N PRO A 15 46.36 27.75 42.20
CA PRO A 15 46.21 26.43 41.60
C PRO A 15 46.30 26.54 40.09
N THR A 16 47.48 26.27 39.52
CA THR A 16 47.63 26.08 38.08
C THR A 16 46.98 24.74 37.72
N ALA A 17 45.73 24.77 37.25
CA ALA A 17 45.10 23.60 36.64
C ALA A 17 45.99 23.10 35.51
N SER A 18 46.47 21.86 35.63
CA SER A 18 47.36 21.26 34.64
C SER A 18 46.68 21.30 33.28
N ARG A 19 47.35 21.89 32.28
CA ARG A 19 46.85 22.02 30.90
C ARG A 19 46.37 20.67 30.34
N LEU A 20 46.94 19.58 30.83
CA LEU A 20 46.57 18.20 30.50
C LEU A 20 45.15 17.86 30.96
N THR A 21 44.74 18.27 32.16
CA THR A 21 43.38 18.08 32.69
C THR A 21 42.36 18.90 31.90
N THR A 22 42.71 20.13 31.52
CA THR A 22 41.87 20.98 30.66
C THR A 22 41.68 20.37 29.28
N ILE A 23 42.75 19.83 28.67
CA ILE A 23 42.67 19.16 27.37
C ILE A 23 41.78 17.91 27.47
N VAL A 24 41.94 17.08 28.50
CA VAL A 24 41.11 15.88 28.71
C VAL A 24 39.64 16.25 28.89
N LEU A 25 39.33 17.30 29.64
CA LEU A 25 37.96 17.79 29.81
C LEU A 25 37.35 18.30 28.50
N ILE A 26 38.12 19.04 27.70
CA ILE A 26 37.66 19.53 26.39
C ILE A 26 37.40 18.36 25.44
N VAL A 27 38.31 17.40 25.34
CA VAL A 27 38.14 16.22 24.48
C VAL A 27 36.95 15.37 24.94
N SER A 28 36.78 15.18 26.24
CA SER A 28 35.64 14.45 26.80
C SER A 28 34.32 15.16 26.49
N LEU A 29 34.28 16.49 26.61
CA LEU A 29 33.09 17.28 26.30
C LEU A 29 32.76 17.24 24.80
N VAL A 30 33.76 17.35 23.92
CA VAL A 30 33.56 17.19 22.47
C VAL A 30 33.02 15.80 22.13
N LEU A 31 33.55 14.76 22.75
CA LEU A 31 33.09 13.39 22.52
C LEU A 31 31.65 13.19 22.99
N VAL A 32 31.27 13.74 24.15
CA VAL A 32 29.88 13.72 24.64
C VAL A 32 28.94 14.46 23.69
N VAL A 33 29.33 15.64 23.20
CA VAL A 33 28.52 16.42 22.23
C VAL A 33 28.35 15.67 20.91
N LEU A 34 29.41 15.01 20.42
CA LEU A 34 29.34 14.19 19.21
C LEU A 34 28.42 12.99 19.39
N VAL A 35 28.56 12.25 20.50
CA VAL A 35 27.73 11.09 20.79
C VAL A 35 26.26 11.50 20.99
N ALA A 36 26.00 12.57 21.74
CA ALA A 36 24.64 13.09 21.94
C ALA A 36 24.02 13.63 20.64
N GLY A 37 24.81 14.31 19.80
CA GLY A 37 24.36 14.79 18.49
C GLY A 37 24.00 13.65 17.55
N VAL A 38 24.85 12.62 17.47
CA VAL A 38 24.57 11.41 16.67
C VAL A 38 23.33 10.69 17.19
N LEU A 39 23.22 10.48 18.51
CA LEU A 39 22.03 9.85 19.11
C LEU A 39 20.75 10.67 18.87
N GLY A 40 20.83 12.00 18.91
CA GLY A 40 19.70 12.88 18.57
C GLY A 40 19.25 12.72 17.11
N THR A 41 20.18 12.64 16.17
CA THR A 41 19.83 12.39 14.76
C THR A 41 19.25 11.00 14.53
N VAL A 42 19.74 9.98 15.24
CA VAL A 42 19.19 8.61 15.18
C VAL A 42 17.77 8.58 15.75
N ALA A 43 17.49 9.29 16.83
CA ALA A 43 16.14 9.37 17.40
C ALA A 43 15.14 10.08 16.46
N VAL A 44 15.59 11.12 15.74
CA VAL A 44 14.77 11.82 14.73
C VAL A 44 14.55 10.96 13.48
N LEU A 45 15.54 10.15 13.09
CA LEU A 45 15.39 9.17 12.00
C LEU A 45 14.44 8.03 12.37
N MET A 46 14.56 7.49 13.59
CA MET A 46 13.68 6.45 14.14
C MET A 46 12.21 6.89 14.21
N THR A 47 11.93 8.18 14.39
CA THR A 47 10.56 8.71 14.43
C THR A 47 9.99 9.06 13.06
N ARG A 48 10.82 9.32 12.05
CA ARG A 48 10.39 9.58 10.67
C ARG A 48 10.34 8.34 9.78
N SER A 49 11.11 7.31 10.09
CA SER A 49 11.26 6.12 9.22
C SER A 49 11.58 4.87 10.06
N PRO A 50 10.60 4.33 10.81
CA PRO A 50 10.81 3.16 11.68
C PRO A 50 11.27 1.91 10.92
N ASP A 51 11.06 1.84 9.60
CA ASP A 51 11.45 0.72 8.73
C ASP A 51 12.81 0.92 8.05
N GLN A 52 13.58 1.96 8.39
CA GLN A 52 14.90 2.16 7.79
C GLN A 52 15.95 1.32 8.54
N PRO A 53 16.55 0.28 7.92
CA PRO A 53 17.53 -0.54 8.61
C PRO A 53 18.77 0.30 8.93
N LEU A 54 19.07 0.43 10.22
CA LEU A 54 20.25 1.13 10.76
C LEU A 54 21.59 0.66 10.17
N LEU A 55 21.61 -0.50 9.49
CA LEU A 55 22.79 -1.21 9.00
C LEU A 55 22.88 -1.31 7.45
N GLY A 56 22.18 -0.44 6.71
CA GLY A 56 22.47 -0.25 5.27
C GLY A 56 21.80 -1.20 4.28
N GLY A 57 20.63 -1.75 4.62
CA GLY A 57 19.77 -2.46 3.66
C GLY A 57 18.96 -1.49 2.79
N ALA A 58 18.56 -1.92 1.60
CA ALA A 58 17.57 -1.19 0.81
C ALA A 58 16.25 -1.11 1.60
N PRO A 59 15.60 0.07 1.69
CA PRO A 59 14.33 0.18 2.40
C PRO A 59 13.27 -0.72 1.73
N PRO A 60 12.33 -1.30 2.49
CA PRO A 60 11.20 -2.01 1.90
C PRO A 60 10.42 -1.10 0.95
N GLN A 61 10.05 -1.63 -0.20
CA GLN A 61 9.22 -0.95 -1.18
C GLN A 61 7.74 -1.16 -0.84
N GLN A 62 7.02 -0.06 -0.63
CA GLN A 62 5.57 -0.08 -0.44
C GLN A 62 4.87 -0.51 -1.73
N LEU A 63 3.90 -1.40 -1.61
CA LEU A 63 3.04 -1.80 -2.70
C LEU A 63 1.90 -0.81 -2.83
N SER A 64 1.64 -0.38 -4.07
CA SER A 64 0.46 0.45 -4.37
C SER A 64 -0.81 -0.39 -4.26
N VAL A 65 -0.74 -1.66 -4.65
CA VAL A 65 -1.80 -2.66 -4.45
C VAL A 65 -1.30 -3.71 -3.46
N PRO A 66 -1.74 -3.68 -2.19
CA PRO A 66 -1.42 -4.71 -1.22
C PRO A 66 -1.79 -6.11 -1.70
N ILE A 67 -0.99 -7.10 -1.31
CA ILE A 67 -1.24 -8.51 -1.61
C ILE A 67 -1.79 -9.15 -0.34
N HIS A 68 -2.97 -9.75 -0.42
CA HIS A 68 -3.59 -10.49 0.66
C HIS A 68 -3.46 -11.99 0.41
N PHE A 69 -2.82 -12.68 1.34
CA PHE A 69 -2.65 -14.14 1.33
C PHE A 69 -3.67 -14.76 2.26
N ALA A 70 -4.60 -15.55 1.73
CA ALA A 70 -5.68 -16.12 2.51
C ALA A 70 -5.89 -17.60 2.20
N PRO A 71 -6.08 -18.48 3.20
CA PRO A 71 -6.47 -19.85 2.95
C PRO A 71 -7.82 -19.89 2.23
N VAL A 72 -7.93 -20.76 1.23
CA VAL A 72 -9.19 -20.98 0.52
C VAL A 72 -10.02 -21.97 1.33
N ARG A 73 -11.25 -21.58 1.68
CA ARG A 73 -12.25 -22.49 2.24
C ARG A 73 -12.91 -23.30 1.14
N GLU A 74 -13.32 -22.61 0.08
CA GLU A 74 -14.09 -23.20 -0.99
C GLU A 74 -13.84 -22.45 -2.29
N ALA A 75 -13.81 -23.18 -3.40
CA ALA A 75 -13.75 -22.62 -4.75
C ALA A 75 -14.97 -23.11 -5.54
N LYS A 76 -15.79 -22.18 -6.05
CA LYS A 76 -17.01 -22.48 -6.81
C LYS A 76 -16.95 -21.82 -8.17
N ALA A 77 -17.56 -22.44 -9.18
CA ALA A 77 -17.72 -21.79 -10.48
C ALA A 77 -18.64 -20.56 -10.33
N ALA A 78 -18.31 -19.49 -11.03
CA ALA A 78 -19.13 -18.29 -11.11
C ALA A 78 -20.51 -18.63 -11.73
N PRO A 79 -21.59 -17.91 -11.35
CA PRO A 79 -21.64 -16.71 -10.50
C PRO A 79 -21.59 -16.98 -8.99
N CYS A 80 -20.99 -16.08 -8.22
CA CYS A 80 -20.75 -16.24 -6.77
C CYS A 80 -22.08 -16.26 -5.97
N PRO A 81 -22.44 -17.36 -5.28
CA PRO A 81 -23.70 -17.43 -4.57
C PRO A 81 -23.59 -16.84 -3.16
N GLY A 82 -24.24 -15.69 -2.93
CA GLY A 82 -24.73 -15.22 -1.62
C GLY A 82 -23.73 -14.93 -0.50
N GLU A 83 -22.48 -15.35 -0.60
CA GLU A 83 -21.39 -15.10 0.35
C GLU A 83 -20.35 -14.15 -0.26
N PRO A 84 -19.61 -13.37 0.56
CA PRO A 84 -18.53 -12.51 0.08
C PRO A 84 -17.36 -13.38 -0.43
N ALA A 85 -17.47 -13.84 -1.67
CA ALA A 85 -16.41 -14.54 -2.38
C ALA A 85 -15.64 -13.57 -3.29
N VAL A 86 -14.33 -13.81 -3.42
CA VAL A 86 -13.46 -13.04 -4.32
C VAL A 86 -13.37 -13.77 -5.65
N LEU A 87 -13.55 -13.04 -6.75
CA LEU A 87 -13.52 -13.59 -8.10
C LEU A 87 -12.08 -13.62 -8.64
N ASP A 88 -11.76 -14.61 -9.47
CA ASP A 88 -10.50 -14.66 -10.23
C ASP A 88 -10.44 -13.61 -11.34
N GLU A 89 -9.24 -13.38 -11.88
CA GLU A 89 -9.03 -12.43 -12.99
C GLU A 89 -9.80 -12.84 -14.26
N GLU A 90 -10.06 -14.13 -14.45
CA GLU A 90 -10.83 -14.66 -15.59
C GLU A 90 -12.36 -14.64 -15.39
N GLU A 91 -12.86 -14.22 -14.24
CA GLU A 91 -14.29 -14.20 -13.88
C GLU A 91 -14.99 -15.56 -13.96
N ARG A 92 -14.27 -16.65 -13.67
CA ARG A 92 -14.75 -18.03 -13.74
C ARG A 92 -14.93 -18.68 -12.38
N THR A 93 -14.16 -18.28 -11.38
CA THR A 93 -14.07 -18.97 -10.10
C THR A 93 -14.19 -18.01 -8.93
N CYS A 94 -15.15 -18.29 -8.07
CA CYS A 94 -15.39 -17.59 -6.82
C CYS A 94 -14.69 -18.33 -5.68
N TYR A 95 -13.79 -17.64 -4.98
CA TYR A 95 -13.06 -18.16 -3.84
C TYR A 95 -13.64 -17.61 -2.55
N LEU A 96 -14.10 -18.50 -1.68
CA LEU A 96 -14.43 -18.17 -0.30
C LEU A 96 -13.14 -18.25 0.51
N LEU A 97 -12.74 -17.13 1.09
CA LEU A 97 -11.44 -16.98 1.76
C LEU A 97 -11.60 -16.92 3.28
N GLU A 98 -10.61 -17.45 3.98
CA GLU A 98 -10.43 -17.28 5.42
C GLU A 98 -9.66 -16.00 5.75
N ASP A 99 -9.54 -15.71 7.03
CA ASP A 99 -8.63 -14.67 7.51
C ASP A 99 -7.20 -15.00 7.10
N GLY A 100 -6.50 -13.96 6.66
CA GLY A 100 -5.20 -14.08 6.01
C GLY A 100 -4.25 -12.96 6.39
N VAL A 101 -3.10 -12.93 5.71
CA VAL A 101 -2.05 -11.94 5.93
C VAL A 101 -2.02 -10.96 4.76
N THR A 102 -2.20 -9.68 5.05
CA THR A 102 -1.99 -8.60 4.07
C THR A 102 -0.56 -8.10 4.12
N VAL A 103 0.13 -8.18 2.98
CA VAL A 103 1.47 -7.65 2.76
C VAL A 103 1.35 -6.33 1.99
N GLY A 104 1.65 -5.23 2.69
CA GLY A 104 1.67 -3.89 2.12
C GLY A 104 3.05 -3.47 1.61
N ALA A 105 4.12 -4.17 1.97
CA ALA A 105 5.49 -3.82 1.58
C ALA A 105 6.33 -5.07 1.30
N VAL A 106 7.22 -4.96 0.32
CA VAL A 106 8.12 -6.03 -0.13
C VAL A 106 9.55 -5.52 -0.13
N GLN A 107 10.52 -6.41 0.07
CA GLN A 107 11.93 -6.07 -0.02
C GLN A 107 12.37 -5.89 -1.48
N GLN A 108 11.81 -6.71 -2.38
CA GLN A 108 12.09 -6.69 -3.80
C GLN A 108 10.98 -7.45 -4.55
N ILE A 109 10.65 -7.01 -5.75
CA ILE A 109 9.76 -7.74 -6.65
C ILE A 109 10.31 -7.69 -8.07
N GLU A 110 10.43 -8.85 -8.70
CA GLU A 110 11.01 -8.95 -10.03
C GLU A 110 10.45 -10.11 -10.85
N PRO A 111 10.32 -9.95 -12.18
CA PRO A 111 10.01 -11.03 -13.09
C PRO A 111 11.27 -11.88 -13.33
N VAL A 112 11.17 -13.18 -13.09
CA VAL A 112 12.24 -14.16 -13.27
C VAL A 112 11.86 -15.12 -14.38
N ARG A 113 12.68 -15.19 -15.43
CA ARG A 113 12.51 -16.16 -16.50
C ARG A 113 12.86 -17.56 -16.01
N GLU A 114 11.92 -18.49 -16.14
CA GLU A 114 12.10 -19.89 -15.82
C GLU A 114 12.80 -20.66 -16.95
N LYS A 115 13.29 -21.86 -16.63
CA LYS A 115 14.01 -22.73 -17.57
C LYS A 115 13.14 -23.19 -18.75
N ASP A 116 11.83 -23.27 -18.52
CA ASP A 116 10.83 -23.65 -19.52
C ASP A 116 10.45 -22.49 -20.46
N GLY A 117 11.02 -21.30 -20.26
CA GLY A 117 10.73 -20.10 -21.03
C GLY A 117 9.52 -19.30 -20.55
N ARG A 118 8.77 -19.79 -19.55
CA ARG A 118 7.75 -19.00 -18.84
C ARG A 118 8.41 -18.02 -17.87
N TYR A 119 7.62 -17.12 -17.30
CA TYR A 119 8.04 -16.18 -16.29
C TYR A 119 7.35 -16.50 -14.96
N SER A 120 8.08 -16.27 -13.88
CA SER A 120 7.56 -16.20 -12.52
C SER A 120 7.77 -14.80 -11.99
N VAL A 121 6.93 -14.35 -11.07
CA VAL A 121 7.18 -13.13 -10.30
C VAL A 121 7.71 -13.54 -8.95
N ARG A 122 8.98 -13.19 -8.68
CA ARG A 122 9.61 -13.40 -7.37
C ARG A 122 9.33 -12.18 -6.50
N ILE A 123 8.77 -12.43 -5.33
CA ILE A 123 8.40 -11.42 -4.34
C ILE A 123 9.19 -11.73 -3.07
N ALA A 124 10.17 -10.89 -2.76
CA ALA A 124 10.87 -10.93 -1.49
C ALA A 124 10.05 -10.14 -0.45
N ILE A 125 9.60 -10.82 0.60
CA ILE A 125 8.70 -10.28 1.62
C ILE A 125 9.48 -9.40 2.58
N ALA A 126 8.91 -8.27 2.98
CA ALA A 126 9.55 -7.41 3.96
C ALA A 126 9.63 -8.10 5.35
N PRO A 127 10.69 -7.84 6.14
CA PRO A 127 10.91 -8.54 7.41
C PRO A 127 9.73 -8.47 8.40
N SER A 128 8.97 -7.37 8.38
CA SER A 128 7.81 -7.13 9.25
C SER A 128 6.61 -8.06 8.98
N PHE A 129 6.55 -8.68 7.80
CA PHE A 129 5.47 -9.60 7.39
C PHE A 129 5.92 -11.05 7.30
N LYS A 130 7.24 -11.31 7.25
CA LYS A 130 7.82 -12.64 7.02
C LYS A 130 7.28 -13.70 7.98
N GLN A 131 7.36 -13.45 9.29
CA GLN A 131 6.98 -14.47 10.28
C GLN A 131 5.49 -14.83 10.15
N ARG A 132 4.62 -13.82 10.04
CA ARG A 132 3.17 -14.02 9.89
C ARG A 132 2.82 -14.81 8.64
N LEU A 133 3.49 -14.55 7.53
CA LEU A 133 3.25 -15.27 6.28
C LEU A 133 3.82 -16.71 6.33
N ALA A 134 5.00 -16.89 6.93
CA ALA A 134 5.58 -18.22 7.11
C ALA A 134 4.69 -19.10 7.99
N ASP A 135 4.23 -18.56 9.13
CA ASP A 135 3.30 -19.26 10.03
C ASP A 135 2.01 -19.66 9.27
N LEU A 136 1.43 -18.74 8.49
CA LEU A 136 0.25 -19.02 7.67
C LEU A 136 0.49 -20.16 6.67
N ILE A 137 1.61 -20.14 5.95
CA ILE A 137 1.98 -21.15 4.94
C ILE A 137 2.21 -22.50 5.62
N ASP A 138 2.97 -22.54 6.71
CA ASP A 138 3.33 -23.75 7.42
C ASP A 138 2.08 -24.46 7.99
N GLU A 139 1.06 -23.70 8.40
CA GLU A 139 -0.25 -24.25 8.79
C GLU A 139 -1.01 -24.90 7.62
N GLN A 140 -0.79 -24.46 6.38
CA GLN A 140 -1.49 -25.03 5.21
C GLN A 140 -0.83 -26.30 4.65
N VAL A 141 0.45 -26.53 4.94
CA VAL A 141 1.23 -27.66 4.39
C VAL A 141 0.67 -29.03 4.78
N PRO A 142 0.31 -29.32 6.05
CA PRO A 142 -0.15 -30.65 6.46
C PRO A 142 -1.43 -31.08 5.75
N GLU A 143 -2.30 -30.11 5.47
CA GLU A 143 -3.60 -30.34 4.82
C GLU A 143 -3.55 -30.12 3.31
N GLN A 144 -2.40 -29.70 2.75
CA GLN A 144 -2.22 -29.33 1.35
C GLN A 144 -3.33 -28.38 0.87
N ARG A 145 -3.60 -27.34 1.66
CA ARG A 145 -4.67 -26.38 1.35
C ARG A 145 -4.25 -25.41 0.25
N GLN A 146 -5.25 -24.89 -0.47
CA GLN A 146 -5.04 -23.79 -1.41
C GLN A 146 -4.85 -22.49 -0.64
N LEU A 147 -3.86 -21.70 -1.06
CA LEU A 147 -3.61 -20.36 -0.53
C LEU A 147 -3.87 -19.35 -1.64
N ALA A 148 -4.93 -18.56 -1.51
CA ALA A 148 -5.25 -17.51 -2.46
C ALA A 148 -4.29 -16.34 -2.32
N ILE A 149 -3.81 -15.86 -3.47
CA ILE A 149 -3.03 -14.65 -3.62
C ILE A 149 -3.96 -13.61 -4.23
N VAL A 150 -4.36 -12.64 -3.42
CA VAL A 150 -5.40 -11.68 -3.76
C VAL A 150 -4.80 -10.29 -3.89
N LEU A 151 -5.11 -9.61 -4.98
CA LEU A 151 -4.91 -8.17 -5.07
C LEU A 151 -6.01 -7.48 -4.27
N ALA A 152 -5.61 -6.77 -3.22
CA ALA A 152 -6.52 -6.07 -2.32
C ALA A 152 -6.18 -4.58 -2.33
N PRO A 153 -6.78 -3.79 -3.24
CA PRO A 153 -6.59 -2.34 -3.26
C PRO A 153 -7.01 -1.71 -1.93
N GLN A 154 -6.40 -0.58 -1.58
CA GLN A 154 -6.72 0.11 -0.32
C GLN A 154 -8.09 0.79 -0.32
N GLU A 155 -8.64 1.04 -1.51
CA GLU A 155 -9.99 1.56 -1.70
C GLU A 155 -11.03 0.51 -1.30
N ALA A 156 -11.91 0.85 -0.36
CA ALA A 156 -12.89 -0.10 0.20
C ALA A 156 -13.88 -0.63 -0.85
N ASP A 157 -14.16 0.15 -1.89
CA ASP A 157 -15.11 -0.19 -2.97
C ASP A 157 -14.43 -0.83 -4.18
N ALA A 158 -13.10 -0.90 -4.21
CA ALA A 158 -12.39 -1.51 -5.33
C ALA A 158 -12.51 -3.04 -5.27
N PRO A 159 -12.80 -3.70 -6.40
CA PRO A 159 -12.94 -5.15 -6.42
C PRO A 159 -11.60 -5.80 -6.08
N LYS A 160 -11.65 -6.75 -5.14
CA LYS A 160 -10.54 -7.67 -4.89
C LYS A 160 -10.52 -8.71 -6.00
N THR A 161 -9.33 -9.14 -6.41
CA THR A 161 -9.17 -10.13 -7.48
C THR A 161 -8.19 -11.21 -7.05
N VAL A 162 -8.57 -12.47 -7.20
CA VAL A 162 -7.66 -13.60 -6.99
C VAL A 162 -6.78 -13.75 -8.23
N LEU A 163 -5.46 -13.64 -8.05
CA LEU A 163 -4.50 -13.87 -9.13
C LEU A 163 -4.18 -15.35 -9.30
N ALA A 164 -4.07 -16.06 -8.18
CA ALA A 164 -3.75 -17.47 -8.16
C ALA A 164 -4.20 -18.07 -6.82
N ALA A 165 -4.55 -19.35 -6.84
CA ALA A 165 -4.81 -20.15 -5.64
C ALA A 165 -4.02 -21.45 -5.69
N PRO A 166 -2.67 -21.40 -5.63
CA PRO A 166 -1.84 -22.60 -5.64
C PRO A 166 -2.07 -23.45 -4.39
N VAL A 167 -1.90 -24.77 -4.56
CA VAL A 167 -1.85 -25.71 -3.44
C VAL A 167 -0.49 -25.60 -2.75
N VAL A 168 -0.51 -25.34 -1.44
CA VAL A 168 0.70 -25.25 -0.62
C VAL A 168 1.16 -26.65 -0.27
N THR A 169 2.35 -27.04 -0.75
CA THR A 169 2.93 -28.37 -0.50
C THR A 169 4.27 -28.31 0.23
N GLN A 170 4.79 -27.10 0.46
CA GLN A 170 6.09 -26.83 1.05
C GLN A 170 5.98 -25.65 2.00
N THR A 171 6.78 -25.72 3.07
CA THR A 171 6.97 -24.62 4.02
C THR A 171 7.69 -23.47 3.35
N MET A 172 7.59 -22.27 3.93
CA MET A 172 8.26 -21.10 3.38
C MET A 172 9.75 -21.11 3.74
N ASP A 173 10.59 -21.63 2.85
CA ASP A 173 12.05 -21.61 3.01
C ASP A 173 12.64 -20.28 2.50
N GLY A 174 12.84 -19.33 3.41
CA GLY A 174 13.57 -18.09 3.13
C GLY A 174 12.70 -16.82 3.10
N ASP A 175 13.14 -15.81 2.36
CA ASP A 175 12.54 -14.46 2.38
C ASP A 175 11.67 -14.16 1.16
N SER A 176 11.49 -15.12 0.25
CA SER A 176 10.85 -14.85 -1.04
C SER A 176 9.96 -15.98 -1.51
N MET A 177 8.87 -15.61 -2.16
CA MET A 177 7.98 -16.52 -2.87
C MET A 177 7.99 -16.25 -4.37
N SER A 178 7.66 -17.25 -5.18
CA SER A 178 7.52 -17.10 -6.63
C SER A 178 6.16 -17.54 -7.10
N ILE A 179 5.49 -16.70 -7.88
CA ILE A 179 4.23 -17.04 -8.55
C ILE A 179 4.57 -17.36 -10.00
N SER A 180 4.39 -18.60 -10.43
CA SER A 180 4.79 -19.09 -11.76
C SER A 180 3.63 -19.06 -12.75
N GLY A 181 3.96 -19.19 -14.04
CA GLY A 181 2.97 -19.38 -15.10
C GLY A 181 2.59 -18.14 -15.90
N PHE A 182 3.38 -17.08 -15.81
CA PHE A 182 3.16 -15.87 -16.59
C PHE A 182 3.93 -15.88 -17.92
N THR A 183 3.39 -15.16 -18.90
CA THR A 183 4.20 -14.63 -20.01
C THR A 183 5.06 -13.47 -19.50
N LYS A 184 6.04 -13.03 -20.31
CA LYS A 184 6.89 -11.90 -19.95
C LYS A 184 6.04 -10.64 -19.70
N GLU A 185 5.14 -10.37 -20.63
CA GLU A 185 4.27 -9.21 -20.63
C GLU A 185 3.34 -9.20 -19.42
N GLN A 186 2.80 -10.38 -19.05
CA GLN A 186 1.96 -10.52 -17.85
C GLN A 186 2.77 -10.33 -16.56
N ALA A 187 3.97 -10.91 -16.47
CA ALA A 187 4.84 -10.76 -15.31
C ALA A 187 5.25 -9.29 -15.10
N ASP A 188 5.69 -8.62 -16.18
CA ASP A 188 6.04 -7.20 -16.17
C ASP A 188 4.85 -6.33 -15.78
N ALA A 189 3.66 -6.60 -16.34
CA ALA A 189 2.42 -5.88 -16.01
C ALA A 189 1.99 -6.09 -14.55
N LEU A 190 2.17 -7.30 -13.99
CA LEU A 190 1.86 -7.59 -12.60
C LEU A 190 2.80 -6.84 -11.65
N VAL A 191 4.11 -6.85 -11.92
CA VAL A 191 5.10 -6.08 -11.15
C VAL A 191 4.78 -4.58 -11.20
N ALA A 192 4.47 -4.07 -12.39
CA ALA A 192 4.08 -2.69 -12.61
C ALA A 192 2.83 -2.30 -11.79
N ARG A 193 1.79 -3.15 -11.81
CA ARG A 193 0.55 -2.98 -11.04
C ARG A 193 0.80 -2.97 -9.53
N LEU A 194 1.61 -3.90 -9.02
CA LEU A 194 1.92 -4.03 -7.59
C LEU A 194 2.73 -2.84 -7.07
N LEU A 195 3.66 -2.33 -7.86
CA LEU A 195 4.47 -1.17 -7.50
C LEU A 195 3.78 0.17 -7.77
N GLY A 196 2.65 0.18 -8.49
CA GLY A 196 1.95 1.40 -8.93
C GLY A 196 2.64 2.14 -10.06
N SER A 197 3.63 1.50 -10.70
CA SER A 197 4.23 1.99 -11.93
C SER A 197 3.26 1.64 -13.05
N THR A 198 2.54 2.58 -13.64
CA THR A 198 1.87 2.30 -14.92
C THR A 198 2.94 1.90 -15.94
N PRO A 199 2.83 0.77 -16.65
CA PRO A 199 3.77 0.45 -17.70
C PRO A 199 3.68 1.56 -18.75
N SER A 200 4.67 2.45 -18.76
CA SER A 200 4.84 3.35 -19.89
C SER A 200 5.10 2.46 -21.10
N PRO A 201 4.34 2.59 -22.20
CA PRO A 201 4.65 1.85 -23.41
C PRO A 201 6.05 2.30 -23.83
N THR A 202 7.01 1.38 -23.77
CA THR A 202 8.38 1.61 -24.19
C THR A 202 8.33 2.05 -25.65
N ALA A 203 8.63 3.32 -25.90
CA ALA A 203 9.00 3.78 -27.22
C ALA A 203 10.14 2.87 -27.72
N PRO A 204 10.14 2.43 -28.99
CA PRO A 204 11.18 1.55 -29.48
C PRO A 204 12.53 2.25 -29.33
N THR A 205 13.40 1.67 -28.49
CA THR A 205 14.81 2.00 -28.41
C THR A 205 15.43 1.77 -29.78
N SER A 206 15.55 2.84 -30.56
CA SER A 206 16.42 2.86 -31.73
C SER A 206 17.84 2.68 -31.24
N THR A 207 18.34 1.46 -31.41
CA THR A 207 19.75 1.09 -31.31
C THR A 207 20.60 2.11 -32.06
N GLY A 208 21.40 2.84 -31.30
CA GLY A 208 22.45 3.68 -31.87
C GLY A 208 23.37 2.82 -32.71
N THR A 209 23.43 3.12 -34.00
CA THR A 209 24.54 2.74 -34.86
C THR A 209 25.18 4.02 -35.33
N ALA A 210 26.45 4.18 -34.95
CA ALA A 210 27.32 5.26 -35.32
C ALA A 210 27.34 5.45 -36.85
N GLY A 211 27.07 6.67 -37.30
CA GLY A 211 27.38 7.07 -38.67
C GLY A 211 28.86 7.40 -38.81
N PRO A 212 29.48 7.12 -39.96
CA PRO A 212 30.61 7.88 -40.43
C PRO A 212 30.10 9.04 -41.31
N THR A 213 30.65 10.20 -41.00
CA THR A 213 30.67 11.45 -41.73
C THR A 213 30.94 11.25 -43.22
N ASP A 214 30.14 11.84 -44.10
CA ASP A 214 30.71 12.43 -45.31
C ASP A 214 29.96 13.66 -45.81
N THR A 215 30.74 14.54 -46.41
CA THR A 215 30.48 15.94 -46.68
C THR A 215 29.96 16.14 -48.11
N THR A 216 29.26 17.26 -48.35
CA THR A 216 29.17 18.04 -49.61
C THR A 216 27.80 18.05 -50.29
N GLY A 217 27.27 19.27 -50.54
CA GLY A 217 26.29 19.49 -51.62
C GLY A 217 25.25 20.58 -51.41
N THR A 218 25.66 21.85 -51.50
CA THR A 218 24.78 23.02 -51.69
C THR A 218 24.03 22.98 -53.03
N THR A 219 22.74 23.32 -53.07
CA THR A 219 22.03 24.22 -54.05
C THR A 219 20.50 24.02 -54.00
N GLY A 220 19.71 25.08 -53.76
CA GLY A 220 18.29 25.15 -54.22
C GLY A 220 18.22 25.67 -55.67
N PRO A 221 17.07 26.13 -56.22
CA PRO A 221 15.65 26.03 -55.83
C PRO A 221 14.74 25.47 -56.98
N GLY A 222 13.45 25.17 -56.72
CA GLY A 222 12.50 24.89 -57.82
C GLY A 222 11.13 24.36 -57.38
N THR A 223 10.07 25.02 -57.86
CA THR A 223 8.64 24.89 -57.55
C THR A 223 7.90 23.81 -58.37
N THR A 224 6.69 23.39 -57.92
CA THR A 224 5.37 23.46 -58.65
C THR A 224 4.39 22.31 -58.29
N GLY A 225 3.10 22.64 -58.04
CA GLY A 225 1.89 21.78 -58.16
C GLY A 225 1.21 21.39 -56.83
N THR A 226 0.22 22.09 -56.24
CA THR A 226 -1.26 22.11 -56.54
C THR A 226 -1.85 20.69 -56.68
N THR A 227 -2.86 20.20 -55.94
CA THR A 227 -4.25 20.66 -55.67
C THR A 227 -4.90 19.69 -54.64
N GLY A 228 -5.71 20.18 -53.69
CA GLY A 228 -6.84 19.39 -53.12
C GLY A 228 -8.01 19.36 -54.12
N PRO A 229 -8.99 18.44 -54.06
CA PRO A 229 -10.13 18.56 -53.13
C PRO A 229 -10.89 17.24 -52.78
N GLY A 230 -11.95 17.33 -51.98
CA GLY A 230 -13.22 16.66 -52.33
C GLY A 230 -13.82 15.61 -51.38
N THR A 231 -14.76 16.06 -50.54
CA THR A 231 -15.85 15.28 -49.93
C THR A 231 -17.09 15.31 -50.82
N THR A 232 -17.73 14.16 -51.10
CA THR A 232 -19.15 13.93 -51.52
C THR A 232 -19.35 12.40 -51.55
N GLY A 233 -20.40 11.69 -51.12
CA GLY A 233 -21.79 11.97 -50.73
C GLY A 233 -22.71 10.90 -51.39
N THR A 234 -23.94 10.71 -50.84
CA THR A 234 -25.13 9.94 -51.33
C THR A 234 -25.18 8.41 -51.11
N THR A 235 -26.29 7.75 -50.67
CA THR A 235 -27.74 8.07 -50.61
C THR A 235 -28.52 7.10 -49.68
N GLY A 236 -29.64 7.57 -49.08
CA GLY A 236 -30.64 6.82 -48.26
C GLY A 236 -31.63 5.95 -49.08
N PRO A 237 -32.73 5.41 -48.50
CA PRO A 237 -33.92 6.14 -47.98
C PRO A 237 -34.47 5.56 -46.64
N GLY A 238 -35.47 6.07 -45.91
CA GLY A 238 -36.48 7.11 -46.07
C GLY A 238 -37.27 7.29 -44.76
N THR A 239 -37.99 8.40 -44.66
CA THR A 239 -38.61 9.04 -43.48
C THR A 239 -40.02 8.55 -43.13
N THR A 240 -40.44 8.66 -41.86
CA THR A 240 -41.76 9.21 -41.45
C THR A 240 -41.65 9.77 -40.03
N GLY A 241 -41.98 11.06 -39.86
CA GLY A 241 -42.06 11.72 -38.55
C GLY A 241 -43.49 11.84 -38.05
N THR A 242 -43.67 12.09 -36.75
CA THR A 242 -44.84 12.80 -36.20
C THR A 242 -44.44 13.51 -34.89
N THR A 243 -45.13 14.62 -34.65
CA THR A 243 -44.80 15.81 -33.84
C THR A 243 -45.48 15.84 -32.46
N GLY A 244 -44.91 16.59 -31.50
CA GLY A 244 -45.58 17.21 -30.33
C GLY A 244 -45.30 16.53 -28.98
N THR A 245 -45.11 17.17 -27.82
CA THR A 245 -45.37 18.55 -27.32
C THR A 245 -44.66 18.72 -25.95
N ILE A 246 -44.39 19.97 -25.55
CA ILE A 246 -43.78 20.42 -24.28
C ILE A 246 -44.77 20.35 -23.07
N GLY A 247 -44.31 19.74 -21.95
CA GLY A 247 -44.64 19.98 -20.52
C GLY A 247 -46.10 19.82 -20.00
N PRO A 248 -46.38 19.80 -18.67
CA PRO A 248 -45.52 19.87 -17.47
C PRO A 248 -45.83 18.80 -16.37
N ASN A 249 -44.97 18.72 -15.33
CA ASN A 249 -45.21 18.00 -14.05
C ASN A 249 -46.42 18.59 -13.29
N PRO A 250 -47.22 17.82 -12.51
CA PRO A 250 -46.96 17.72 -11.05
C PRO A 250 -47.45 16.43 -10.33
N GLY A 251 -46.87 16.14 -9.15
CA GLY A 251 -47.65 15.67 -7.98
C GLY A 251 -47.47 14.23 -7.46
N THR A 252 -46.88 14.15 -6.28
CA THR A 252 -46.81 13.09 -5.24
C THR A 252 -48.00 12.13 -5.07
N THR A 253 -47.74 10.85 -4.69
CA THR A 253 -48.31 10.12 -3.51
C THR A 253 -47.58 8.77 -3.34
N GLY A 254 -47.30 8.37 -2.09
CA GLY A 254 -46.45 7.23 -1.73
C GLY A 254 -47.09 5.84 -1.79
N THR A 255 -46.24 4.82 -1.62
CA THR A 255 -46.65 3.46 -1.26
C THR A 255 -45.53 2.79 -0.46
N THR A 256 -45.87 2.35 0.75
CA THR A 256 -45.12 1.47 1.65
C THR A 256 -44.91 0.08 1.03
N GLY A 257 -43.70 -0.47 1.14
CA GLY A 257 -43.38 -1.84 0.78
C GLY A 257 -42.10 -2.32 1.48
N THR A 258 -42.21 -3.45 2.14
CA THR A 258 -41.40 -3.96 3.24
C THR A 258 -40.17 -4.78 2.78
N GLY A 259 -39.02 -4.57 3.44
CA GLY A 259 -38.04 -5.59 3.84
C GLY A 259 -37.19 -6.32 2.79
N ALA A 260 -35.87 -6.09 2.82
CA ALA A 260 -34.86 -7.15 2.74
C ALA A 260 -33.51 -6.64 3.28
N THR A 261 -32.97 -7.41 4.21
CA THR A 261 -31.74 -7.24 4.99
C THR A 261 -30.47 -7.21 4.13
N GLY A 262 -29.75 -6.08 4.14
CA GLY A 262 -28.37 -5.98 3.69
C GLY A 262 -27.43 -6.15 4.89
N THR A 263 -26.61 -7.19 4.87
CA THR A 263 -25.54 -7.40 5.85
C THR A 263 -24.26 -6.86 5.26
N THR A 264 -23.94 -5.59 5.52
CA THR A 264 -22.64 -4.98 5.23
C THR A 264 -21.84 -4.88 6.51
N ASN A 265 -20.70 -5.59 6.56
CA ASN A 265 -19.69 -5.47 7.62
C ASN A 265 -18.78 -4.27 7.32
N PRO A 266 -18.28 -3.51 8.32
CA PRO A 266 -17.90 -2.11 8.15
C PRO A 266 -16.42 -1.90 7.84
N GLY A 267 -16.14 -1.21 6.74
CA GLY A 267 -14.83 -0.64 6.42
C GLY A 267 -14.71 0.78 6.97
N ALA A 268 -13.75 1.01 7.88
CA ALA A 268 -13.44 2.32 8.43
C ALA A 268 -12.87 3.25 7.34
N GLY A 269 -13.53 4.40 7.19
CA GLY A 269 -13.30 5.38 6.12
C GLY A 269 -12.06 6.27 6.27
N GLY A 270 -11.63 6.78 5.11
CA GLY A 270 -10.66 7.86 4.94
C GLY A 270 -11.19 9.25 5.34
N PRO A 271 -10.33 10.28 5.28
CA PRO A 271 -10.51 11.51 6.04
C PRO A 271 -11.42 12.54 5.37
N GLY A 272 -12.42 13.00 6.12
CA GLY A 272 -12.82 14.40 6.24
C GLY A 272 -13.53 15.08 5.06
N GLY A 273 -14.85 15.23 5.18
CA GLY A 273 -15.47 16.54 4.96
C GLY A 273 -16.80 16.58 4.19
N THR A 274 -17.85 17.02 4.89
CA THR A 274 -19.11 17.62 4.42
C THR A 274 -20.19 16.68 3.86
N GLY A 275 -21.05 16.15 4.76
CA GLY A 275 -22.39 15.72 4.38
C GLY A 275 -22.90 14.41 4.97
N ARG A 276 -22.12 13.67 5.78
CA ARG A 276 -22.64 12.49 6.47
C ARG A 276 -23.68 12.94 7.51
N ALA A 277 -24.89 12.43 7.38
CA ALA A 277 -25.89 12.57 8.43
C ALA A 277 -25.37 11.84 9.68
N LEU A 278 -25.37 12.53 10.82
CA LEU A 278 -24.99 11.95 12.10
C LEU A 278 -25.79 10.67 12.34
N ASP A 279 -25.10 9.60 12.69
CA ASP A 279 -25.77 8.35 13.02
C ASP A 279 -26.61 8.51 14.29
N LYS A 280 -27.60 7.64 14.46
CA LYS A 280 -28.39 7.63 15.69
C LYS A 280 -27.48 7.30 16.86
N ARG A 281 -27.49 8.13 17.91
CA ARG A 281 -26.78 7.79 19.14
C ARG A 281 -27.50 6.66 19.90
N TYR A 282 -26.81 5.53 20.05
CA TYR A 282 -27.24 4.37 20.85
C TYR A 282 -26.71 4.45 22.29
N ALA A 283 -27.31 3.66 23.19
CA ALA A 283 -26.90 3.63 24.60
C ALA A 283 -25.56 2.91 24.81
N SER A 284 -25.17 2.00 23.91
CA SER A 284 -23.91 1.26 23.98
C SER A 284 -23.32 0.99 22.60
N CYS A 285 -22.00 0.72 22.55
CA CYS A 285 -21.32 0.28 21.33
C CYS A 285 -21.89 -1.01 20.75
N LYS A 286 -22.35 -1.92 21.62
CA LYS A 286 -22.95 -3.18 21.20
C LYS A 286 -24.23 -2.99 20.39
N GLU A 287 -25.06 -2.03 20.79
CA GLU A 287 -26.27 -1.68 20.04
C GLU A 287 -25.95 -0.98 18.73
N ALA A 288 -24.97 -0.08 18.72
CA ALA A 288 -24.53 0.61 17.52
C ALA A 288 -24.03 -0.41 16.47
N VAL A 289 -23.09 -1.28 16.84
CA VAL A 289 -22.55 -2.31 15.93
C VAL A 289 -23.64 -3.28 15.49
N ALA A 290 -24.58 -3.66 16.36
CA ALA A 290 -25.70 -4.52 16.00
C ALA A 290 -26.68 -3.87 15.00
N ALA A 291 -26.79 -2.53 15.02
CA ALA A 291 -27.54 -1.77 14.04
C ALA A 291 -26.77 -1.53 12.73
N GLY A 292 -25.49 -1.91 12.68
CA GLY A 292 -24.59 -1.64 11.56
C GLY A 292 -23.92 -0.27 11.61
N ASP A 293 -24.08 0.45 12.72
CA ASP A 293 -23.53 1.79 12.93
C ASP A 293 -22.22 1.69 13.75
N GLY A 294 -21.10 2.12 13.17
CA GLY A 294 -19.74 1.95 13.73
C GLY A 294 -18.93 0.83 13.04
N PRO A 295 -17.60 0.72 13.27
CA PRO A 295 -16.81 1.41 14.27
C PRO A 295 -16.50 2.87 13.91
N TYR A 296 -16.35 3.72 14.93
CA TYR A 296 -16.12 5.15 14.79
C TYR A 296 -14.66 5.47 15.02
N SER A 297 -13.99 6.15 14.10
CA SER A 297 -12.59 6.58 14.23
C SER A 297 -12.45 8.03 14.65
N ARG A 298 -11.47 8.30 15.53
CA ARG A 298 -11.14 9.62 16.06
C ARG A 298 -10.78 10.59 14.93
N GLY A 299 -11.47 11.73 14.88
CA GLY A 299 -11.21 12.80 13.91
C GLY A 299 -11.87 12.61 12.54
N THR A 300 -12.42 11.42 12.26
CA THR A 300 -13.26 11.18 11.07
C THR A 300 -14.75 11.18 11.42
N HIS A 301 -15.09 10.57 12.55
CA HIS A 301 -16.47 10.41 13.00
C HIS A 301 -16.73 11.31 14.21
N GLU A 302 -17.75 12.17 14.13
CA GLU A 302 -18.17 13.01 15.27
C GLU A 302 -18.72 12.12 16.40
N GLU A 303 -19.31 10.99 16.02
CA GLU A 303 -19.86 9.93 16.87
C GLU A 303 -18.80 9.25 17.74
N TYR A 304 -17.51 9.36 17.38
CA TYR A 304 -16.40 8.87 18.22
C TYR A 304 -16.47 9.43 19.64
N THR A 305 -16.91 10.68 19.80
CA THR A 305 -17.00 11.34 21.11
C THR A 305 -18.13 10.81 21.99
N TRP A 306 -19.06 10.04 21.43
CA TRP A 306 -20.23 9.53 22.14
C TRP A 306 -19.95 8.25 22.92
N TYR A 307 -18.89 7.54 22.54
CA TYR A 307 -18.53 6.23 23.05
C TYR A 307 -17.11 6.24 23.59
N THR A 308 -16.87 5.44 24.63
CA THR A 308 -15.54 5.29 25.20
C THR A 308 -14.75 4.28 24.37
N ASP A 309 -13.63 4.73 23.82
CA ASP A 309 -12.58 3.88 23.27
C ASP A 309 -11.83 3.21 24.44
N VAL A 310 -12.14 1.94 24.68
CA VAL A 310 -11.70 1.19 25.86
C VAL A 310 -10.28 0.67 25.67
N ASP A 311 -9.91 0.32 24.44
CA ASP A 311 -8.56 -0.15 24.11
C ASP A 311 -7.57 0.97 23.71
N ASN A 312 -8.07 2.21 23.58
CA ASN A 312 -7.34 3.43 23.25
C ASN A 312 -6.61 3.38 21.90
N ASN A 313 -7.11 2.60 20.94
CA ASN A 313 -6.48 2.48 19.62
C ASN A 313 -6.90 3.60 18.64
N GLY A 314 -7.79 4.50 19.04
CA GLY A 314 -8.31 5.58 18.20
C GLY A 314 -9.58 5.25 17.44
N VAL A 315 -10.18 4.08 17.68
CA VAL A 315 -11.40 3.58 17.05
C VAL A 315 -12.36 3.08 18.13
N ALA A 316 -13.44 3.82 18.36
CA ALA A 316 -14.50 3.47 19.29
C ALA A 316 -15.49 2.47 18.68
N CYS A 317 -16.04 1.59 19.51
CA CYS A 317 -17.01 0.56 19.12
C CYS A 317 -16.45 -0.46 18.10
N ASN A 318 -15.16 -0.75 18.19
CA ASN A 318 -14.56 -1.89 17.50
C ASN A 318 -14.69 -3.18 18.33
N SER A 319 -14.15 -4.29 17.84
CA SER A 319 -14.14 -5.58 18.58
C SER A 319 -13.44 -5.51 19.95
N GLY A 320 -12.51 -4.59 20.17
CA GLY A 320 -11.85 -4.36 21.46
C GLY A 320 -12.71 -3.66 22.51
N ASP A 321 -13.74 -2.93 22.07
CA ASP A 321 -14.63 -2.12 22.90
C ASP A 321 -15.96 -2.79 23.24
N LEU A 322 -16.28 -3.90 22.57
CA LEU A 322 -17.49 -4.69 22.81
C LEU A 322 -17.35 -5.54 24.07
N ARG A 323 -17.46 -4.92 25.24
CA ARG A 323 -17.53 -5.58 26.56
C ARG A 323 -18.94 -5.66 27.11
#